data_AF-A0A9P0CXP1-F1
#
_entry.id   AF-A0A9P0CXP1-F1
#
_cell.length_a   1.000
_cell.length_b   1.000
_cell.length_c   1.000
_cell.angle_alpha   90.00
_cell.angle_beta   90.00
_cell.angle_gamma   90.00
#
_symmetry.space_group_name_H-M   'P 1'
#
loop_
_entity.id
_entity.type
_entity.pdbx_description
1 polymer ?
#
loop_
_entity_poly.entity_id
_entity_poly.type
_entity_poly.pdbx_seq_one_letter_code
_entity_poly.pdbx_strand_id
1 'polypeptide(L)'
;MSKAASANSQVCVFLGNIQDILGFFNNSPQQVEVLKKIVKRKIPYGATTRWNFSVRTINVVYENKASLIECMHEIEEQFTNSTVCSAVASIRHTLNDPIFNFWLTSFHHVMPHVN
;
A
#
# COMPACT_ATOMS: atom_id res chain seq x y z
N MET A 1 3.41 -29.40 8.86
CA MET A 1 3.27 -28.74 7.54
C MET A 1 2.30 -27.54 7.53
N SER A 2 1.58 -27.21 8.62
CA SER A 2 0.57 -26.13 8.61
C SER A 2 1.13 -24.70 8.63
N LYS A 3 2.26 -24.46 9.33
CA LYS A 3 2.85 -23.11 9.47
C LYS A 3 3.35 -22.50 8.15
N ALA A 4 3.83 -23.33 7.23
CA ALA A 4 4.29 -22.87 5.91
C ALA A 4 3.11 -22.45 5.01
N ALA A 5 2.01 -23.19 5.07
CA ALA A 5 0.79 -22.85 4.32
C ALA A 5 0.14 -21.54 4.84
N SER A 6 0.13 -21.32 6.16
CA SER A 6 -0.39 -20.07 6.75
C SER A 6 0.50 -18.86 6.47
N ALA A 7 1.82 -19.03 6.44
CA ALA A 7 2.73 -17.95 6.04
C ALA A 7 2.48 -17.57 4.56
N ASN A 8 2.29 -18.56 3.69
CA ASN A 8 1.99 -18.33 2.28
C ASN A 8 0.66 -17.59 2.07
N SER A 9 -0.39 -17.91 2.85
CA SER A 9 -1.67 -17.20 2.76
C SER A 9 -1.58 -15.75 3.26
N GLN A 10 -0.85 -15.50 4.35
CA GLN A 10 -0.63 -14.14 4.86
C GLN A 10 0.16 -13.26 3.88
N VAL A 11 1.19 -13.83 3.23
CA VAL A 11 1.94 -13.12 2.18
C VAL A 11 1.05 -12.80 0.98
N CYS A 12 0.19 -13.73 0.54
CA CYS A 12 -0.77 -13.47 -0.53
C CYS A 12 -1.75 -12.33 -0.17
N VAL A 13 -2.27 -12.31 1.06
CA VAL A 13 -3.14 -11.23 1.55
C VAL A 13 -2.39 -9.90 1.61
N PHE A 14 -1.15 -9.89 2.13
CA PHE A 14 -0.30 -8.71 2.15
C PHE A 14 -0.05 -8.14 0.75
N LEU A 15 0.28 -8.99 -0.23
CA LEU A 15 0.49 -8.55 -1.61
C LEU A 15 -0.80 -8.04 -2.25
N GLY A 16 -1.95 -8.66 -1.96
CA GLY A 16 -3.27 -8.16 -2.36
C GLY A 16 -3.54 -6.76 -1.81
N ASN A 17 -3.32 -6.55 -0.51
CA ASN A 17 -3.47 -5.25 0.14
C ASN A 17 -2.58 -4.17 -0.49
N ILE A 18 -1.33 -4.50 -0.86
CA ILE A 18 -0.46 -3.57 -1.59
C ILE A 18 -1.06 -3.20 -2.95
N GLN A 19 -1.60 -4.17 -3.71
CA GLN A 19 -2.25 -3.90 -4.99
C GLN A 19 -3.50 -3.03 -4.83
N ASP A 20 -4.30 -3.25 -3.78
CA ASP A 20 -5.51 -2.46 -3.52
C ASP A 20 -5.18 -0.99 -3.21
N ILE A 21 -4.12 -0.75 -2.42
CA ILE A 21 -3.62 0.61 -2.15
C ILE A 21 -3.20 1.30 -3.46
N LEU A 22 -2.49 0.62 -4.35
CA LEU A 22 -2.11 1.19 -5.65
C LEU A 22 -3.31 1.40 -6.58
N GLY A 23 -4.19 0.41 -6.63
CA GLY A 23 -5.40 0.42 -7.46
C GLY A 23 -6.29 1.60 -7.12
N PHE A 24 -6.45 1.89 -5.82
CA PHE A 24 -7.17 3.05 -5.35
C PHE A 24 -6.68 4.34 -6.01
N PHE A 25 -5.39 4.66 -5.87
CA PHE A 25 -4.84 5.87 -6.49
C PHE A 25 -4.86 5.84 -8.02
N ASN A 26 -4.72 4.68 -8.66
CA ASN A 26 -4.73 4.60 -10.11
C ASN A 26 -6.11 4.86 -10.74
N ASN A 27 -7.19 4.67 -9.99
CA ASN A 27 -8.55 4.72 -10.53
C ASN A 27 -9.17 6.14 -10.55
N SER A 28 -8.56 7.12 -9.89
CA SER A 28 -9.09 8.49 -9.84
C SER A 28 -8.01 9.57 -9.95
N PRO A 29 -8.04 10.44 -10.97
CA PRO A 29 -7.12 11.57 -11.11
C PRO A 29 -7.11 12.48 -9.88
N GLN A 30 -8.25 12.64 -9.21
CA GLN A 30 -8.37 13.48 -8.00
C GLN A 30 -7.61 12.87 -6.82
N GLN A 31 -7.67 11.54 -6.66
CA GLN A 31 -6.93 10.82 -5.61
C GLN A 31 -5.42 10.85 -5.88
N VAL A 32 -5.01 10.80 -7.14
CA VAL A 32 -3.60 10.99 -7.53
C VAL A 32 -3.09 12.39 -7.16
N GLU A 33 -3.90 13.44 -7.32
CA GLU A 33 -3.50 14.80 -6.97
C GLU A 33 -3.31 14.98 -5.45
N VAL A 34 -4.20 14.40 -4.63
CA VAL A 34 -4.02 14.39 -3.16
C VAL A 34 -2.77 13.61 -2.76
N LEU A 35 -2.53 12.46 -3.39
CA LEU A 35 -1.30 11.68 -3.20
C LEU A 35 -0.05 12.51 -3.52
N LYS A 36 -0.02 13.19 -4.67
CA LYS A 36 1.11 14.03 -5.08
C LYS A 36 1.35 15.20 -4.12
N LYS A 37 0.28 15.84 -3.63
CA LYS A 37 0.32 16.96 -2.68
C LYS A 37 1.00 16.55 -1.37
N ILE A 38 0.66 15.37 -0.85
CA ILE A 38 1.06 14.93 0.49
C ILE A 38 2.38 14.15 0.46
N VAL A 39 2.54 13.20 -0.46
CA VAL A 39 3.71 12.30 -0.49
C VAL A 39 4.96 12.99 -1.04
N LYS A 40 4.84 14.10 -1.78
CA LYS A 40 5.94 14.90 -2.40
C LYS A 40 6.96 14.09 -3.23
N ARG A 41 6.80 12.76 -3.35
CA ARG A 41 7.56 11.80 -4.13
C ARG A 41 6.59 10.98 -4.99
N LYS A 42 7.01 10.66 -6.22
CA LYS A 42 6.22 9.77 -7.10
C LYS A 42 6.34 8.33 -6.60
N ILE A 43 5.20 7.65 -6.46
CA ILE A 43 5.19 6.19 -6.42
C ILE A 43 5.63 5.71 -7.82
N PRO A 44 6.71 4.90 -7.93
CA PRO A 44 7.23 4.47 -9.22
C PRO A 44 6.19 3.63 -9.97
N TYR A 45 5.90 4.03 -11.22
CA TYR A 45 4.99 3.35 -12.12
C TYR A 45 5.70 2.16 -12.80
N GLY A 46 4.94 1.08 -13.07
CA GLY A 46 5.32 -0.28 -13.50
C GLY A 46 6.69 -0.54 -14.18
N ALA A 47 7.34 -1.65 -13.77
CA ALA A 47 8.33 -2.36 -14.58
C ALA A 47 7.96 -3.85 -14.72
N THR A 48 8.22 -4.42 -15.90
CA THR A 48 7.74 -5.72 -16.43
C THR A 48 8.17 -6.97 -15.64
N THR A 49 8.97 -6.85 -14.58
CA THR A 49 9.27 -7.97 -13.68
C THR A 49 8.49 -7.81 -12.37
N ARG A 50 7.47 -8.67 -12.22
CA ARG A 50 6.48 -8.68 -11.11
C ARG A 50 7.11 -8.56 -9.72
N TRP A 51 8.29 -9.14 -9.52
CA TRP A 51 9.05 -9.10 -8.26
C TRP A 51 9.75 -7.75 -8.00
N ASN A 52 10.51 -7.21 -8.97
CA ASN A 52 11.18 -5.90 -8.83
C ASN A 52 10.19 -4.74 -8.68
N PHE A 53 9.04 -4.84 -9.37
CA PHE A 53 7.94 -3.91 -9.18
C PHE A 53 7.34 -4.00 -7.78
N SER A 54 7.18 -5.22 -7.24
CA SER A 54 6.67 -5.43 -5.88
C SER A 54 7.62 -4.86 -4.81
N VAL A 55 8.93 -5.05 -4.95
CA VAL A 55 9.94 -4.55 -3.98
C VAL A 55 9.93 -3.02 -3.89
N ARG A 56 10.02 -2.33 -5.04
CA ARG A 56 10.05 -0.85 -5.06
C ARG A 56 8.76 -0.26 -4.51
N THR A 57 7.64 -0.89 -4.83
CA THR A 57 6.32 -0.49 -4.33
C THR A 57 6.25 -0.65 -2.81
N ILE A 58 6.65 -1.81 -2.29
CA ILE A 58 6.68 -2.09 -0.85
C ILE A 58 7.53 -1.05 -0.12
N ASN A 59 8.72 -0.74 -0.64
CA ASN A 59 9.61 0.27 -0.05
C ASN A 59 8.96 1.65 -0.04
N VAL A 60 8.29 2.04 -1.12
CA VAL A 60 7.61 3.33 -1.20
C VAL A 60 6.43 3.41 -0.23
N VAL A 61 5.64 2.35 -0.11
CA VAL A 61 4.55 2.28 0.87
C VAL A 61 5.10 2.35 2.29
N TYR A 62 6.22 1.67 2.58
CA TYR A 62 6.89 1.73 3.88
C TYR A 62 7.39 3.15 4.20
N GLU A 63 8.17 3.76 3.30
CA GLU A 63 8.75 5.10 3.47
C GLU A 63 7.69 6.19 3.63
N ASN A 64 6.54 6.04 2.98
CA ASN A 64 5.49 7.06 2.94
C ASN A 64 4.25 6.67 3.74
N LYS A 65 4.31 5.65 4.59
CA LYS A 65 3.14 5.13 5.33
C LYS A 65 2.38 6.22 6.08
N ALA A 66 3.09 7.08 6.84
CA ALA A 66 2.47 8.16 7.60
C ALA A 66 1.73 9.15 6.68
N SER A 67 2.39 9.56 5.60
CA SER A 67 1.81 10.41 4.55
C SER A 67 0.62 9.76 3.83
N LEU A 68 0.63 8.43 3.65
CA LEU A 68 -0.51 7.71 3.08
C LEU A 68 -1.71 7.70 4.04
N ILE A 69 -1.48 7.55 5.35
CA ILE A 69 -2.54 7.66 6.35
C ILE A 69 -3.13 9.08 6.36
N GLU A 70 -2.28 10.11 6.34
CA GLU A 70 -2.71 11.51 6.22
C GLU A 70 -3.53 11.74 4.94
N CYS A 71 -3.09 11.17 3.81
CA CYS A 71 -3.82 11.21 2.55
C CYS A 71 -5.21 10.58 2.66
N MET A 72 -5.36 9.47 3.38
CA MET A 72 -6.68 8.88 3.62
C MET A 72 -7.59 9.82 4.43
N HIS A 73 -7.06 10.51 5.45
CA HIS A 73 -7.82 11.49 6.22
C HIS A 73 -8.28 12.67 5.36
N GLU A 74 -7.38 13.26 4.56
CA GLU A 74 -7.73 14.36 3.66
C GLU A 74 -8.80 13.95 2.63
N ILE A 75 -8.74 12.73 2.10
CA ILE A 75 -9.75 12.22 1.16
C ILE A 75 -11.10 12.00 1.87
N GLU A 76 -11.12 11.49 3.10
CA GLU A 76 -12.37 11.39 3.87
C GLU A 76 -13.03 12.75 4.14
N GLU A 77 -12.24 13.79 4.38
CA GLU A 77 -12.75 15.14 4.61
C GLU A 77 -13.26 15.82 3.33
N GLN A 78 -12.63 15.54 2.18
CA GLN A 78 -12.98 16.18 0.91
C GLN A 78 -14.10 15.47 0.14
N PHE A 79 -14.27 14.16 0.30
CA PHE A 79 -15.19 13.36 -0.52
C PHE A 79 -16.32 12.75 0.32
N THR A 80 -17.56 12.97 -0.11
CA THR A 80 -18.77 12.41 0.54
C THR A 80 -19.30 11.13 -0.13
N ASN A 81 -18.60 10.65 -1.17
CA ASN A 81 -18.99 9.44 -1.91
C ASN A 81 -18.81 8.20 -1.03
N SER A 82 -19.90 7.49 -0.72
CA SER A 82 -19.89 6.33 0.18
C SER A 82 -18.95 5.19 -0.26
N THR A 83 -18.77 4.99 -1.56
CA THR A 83 -17.83 4.01 -2.12
C THR A 83 -16.37 4.43 -1.94
N VAL A 84 -16.09 5.74 -2.07
CA VAL A 84 -14.75 6.28 -1.81
C VAL A 84 -14.46 6.21 -0.31
N CYS A 85 -15.38 6.64 0.54
CA CYS A 85 -15.21 6.61 2.00
C CYS A 85 -14.97 5.18 2.52
N SER A 86 -15.69 4.18 2.00
CA SER A 86 -15.49 2.79 2.43
C SER A 86 -14.13 2.24 1.99
N ALA A 87 -13.68 2.55 0.77
CA ALA A 87 -12.37 2.17 0.28
C ALA A 87 -11.24 2.83 1.10
N VAL A 88 -11.38 4.13 1.40
CA VAL A 88 -10.41 4.88 2.21
C VAL A 88 -10.33 4.35 3.64
N ALA A 89 -11.47 4.07 4.27
CA ALA A 89 -11.52 3.47 5.59
C ALA A 89 -10.85 2.09 5.62
N SER A 90 -11.08 1.27 4.58
CA SER A 90 -10.43 -0.04 4.41
C SER A 90 -8.90 0.10 4.30
N ILE A 91 -8.42 0.98 3.41
CA ILE A 91 -6.99 1.23 3.23
C ILE A 91 -6.35 1.74 4.52
N ARG A 92 -7.01 2.66 5.24
CA ARG A 92 -6.50 3.15 6.53
C ARG A 92 -6.43 2.03 7.56
N HIS A 93 -7.42 1.14 7.61
CA HIS A 93 -7.39 -0.02 8.49
C HIS A 93 -6.20 -0.94 8.14
N THR A 94 -6.00 -1.25 6.86
CA THR A 94 -4.85 -2.01 6.37
C THR A 94 -3.51 -1.38 6.74
N LEU A 95 -3.33 -0.08 6.56
CA LEU A 95 -2.09 0.62 6.92
C LEU A 95 -1.79 0.56 8.43
N ASN A 96 -2.82 0.43 9.27
CA ASN A 96 -2.69 0.28 10.72
C ASN A 96 -2.68 -1.17 11.21
N ASP A 97 -2.97 -2.15 10.34
CA ASP A 97 -3.02 -3.56 10.71
C ASP A 97 -1.63 -4.09 11.11
N PRO A 98 -1.48 -4.74 12.29
CA PRO A 98 -0.18 -5.21 12.76
C PRO A 98 0.42 -6.31 11.88
N ILE A 99 -0.39 -7.15 11.24
CA ILE A 99 0.10 -8.23 10.36
C ILE A 99 0.63 -7.63 9.06
N PHE A 100 -0.10 -6.68 8.47
CA PHE A 100 0.35 -5.93 7.32
C PHE A 100 1.66 -5.21 7.61
N ASN A 101 1.76 -4.53 8.76
CA ASN A 101 2.97 -3.80 9.16
C ASN A 101 4.17 -4.72 9.44
N PHE A 102 3.93 -5.90 9.99
CA PHE A 102 4.96 -6.93 10.14
C PHE A 102 5.54 -7.33 8.78
N TRP A 103 4.69 -7.66 7.80
CA TRP A 103 5.14 -8.04 6.47
C TRP A 103 5.78 -6.87 5.71
N LEU A 104 5.20 -5.67 5.79
CA LEU A 104 5.73 -4.46 5.18
C LEU A 104 7.19 -4.19 5.64
N THR A 105 7.42 -4.26 6.95
CA THR A 105 8.75 -4.09 7.55
C THR A 105 9.69 -5.24 7.18
N SER A 106 9.18 -6.48 7.22
CA SER A 106 9.97 -7.67 6.87
C SER A 106 10.46 -7.63 5.43
N PHE A 107 9.58 -7.33 4.47
CA PHE A 107 9.97 -7.22 3.06
C PHE A 107 10.88 -6.03 2.81
N HIS A 108 10.65 -4.88 3.46
CA HIS A 108 11.55 -3.73 3.35
C HIS A 108 12.99 -4.03 3.79
N HIS A 109 13.16 -4.80 4.88
CA HIS A 109 14.49 -5.14 5.39
C HIS A 109 15.14 -6.34 4.68
N VAL A 110 14.36 -7.32 4.23
CA VAL A 110 14.90 -8.52 3.59
C VAL A 110 15.26 -8.27 2.12
N MET A 111 14.43 -7.53 1.38
CA MET A 111 14.58 -7.41 -0.08
C MET A 111 15.85 -6.69 -0.57
N PRO A 112 16.47 -5.73 0.15
CA PRO A 112 17.78 -5.18 -0.22
C PRO A 112 18.91 -6.23 -0.25
N HIS A 113 18.70 -7.39 0.38
CA HIS A 113 19.69 -8.47 0.49
C HIS A 113 19.37 -9.68 -0.40
N VAL A 114 18.24 -9.65 -1.11
CA VAL A 114 17.86 -10.67 -2.11
C VAL A 114 18.28 -10.16 -3.47
N ASN A 115 19.52 -10.47 -3.86
CA ASN A 115 20.09 -10.16 -5.17
C ASN A 115 20.19 -11.44 -6.01
#